data_AF-A0ABD5CJJ0-F1
#
_entry.id   AF-A0ABD5CJJ0-F1
#
_cell.length_a   1.000
_cell.length_b   1.000
_cell.length_c   1.000
_cell.angle_alpha   90.00
_cell.angle_beta   90.00
_cell.angle_gamma   90.00
#
_symmetry.space_group_name_H-M   'P 1'
#
loop_
_entity.id
_entity.type
_entity.pdbx_description
1 polymer ?
#
loop_
_entity_poly.entity_id
_entity_poly.type
_entity_poly.pdbx_seq_one_letter_code
_entity_poly.pdbx_strand_id
1 'polypeptide(L)'
;MCYSAQIVADYRKFVRTFGAIMDIHEFARLFFERAEDISKAKVPKAMEAAFAQPENEAEREIATLIGRFNAAQATKLEQELFKQRKRLADAERALQTKITKAASESRRIATAKIAWMKARIDDLQRREPEPRDSRIFPGHYAPVMISENGKRVVKPMRYQCRIAGKPASHDIKFPGTYNARRDSLQGFWKPCFGHTHGILLVEVFYENVSKAKFEGTLLETHERDENVVLEFRPANGELMHVACLWSRWTASGQPDLLSFAAITDEPPPEIAAAGHDRCIIPIKPENVDAWLNPDPKNLDAMYAILDDRDRPYYEHRLAA
;
A
#
# COMPACT_ATOMS: atom_id res chain seq x y z
N MET A 1 2.55 11.18 -8.25
CA MET A 1 1.93 9.86 -8.54
C MET A 1 1.96 9.06 -7.24
N CYS A 2 0.82 8.94 -6.54
CA CYS A 2 0.78 8.51 -5.14
C CYS A 2 1.64 7.28 -4.90
N TYR A 3 2.79 7.47 -4.24
CA TYR A 3 3.74 6.40 -4.03
C TYR A 3 3.34 5.54 -2.83
N SER A 4 2.71 6.13 -1.82
CA SER A 4 2.20 5.41 -0.67
C SER A 4 1.04 6.15 -0.03
N ALA A 5 0.17 5.43 0.66
CA ALA A 5 -1.02 6.00 1.29
C ALA A 5 -1.24 5.40 2.67
N GLN A 6 -1.72 6.21 3.61
CA GLN A 6 -2.29 5.72 4.86
C GLN A 6 -3.77 5.43 4.64
N ILE A 7 -4.14 4.18 4.77
CA ILE A 7 -5.47 3.69 4.43
C ILE A 7 -6.28 3.32 5.67
N VAL A 8 -7.59 3.24 5.51
CA VAL A 8 -8.42 2.50 6.46
C VAL A 8 -8.20 1.01 6.24
N ALA A 9 -7.38 0.40 7.10
CA ALA A 9 -6.99 -1.00 6.99
C ALA A 9 -7.96 -1.97 7.71
N ASP A 10 -8.75 -1.48 8.67
CA ASP A 10 -9.77 -2.28 9.36
C ASP A 10 -11.03 -2.39 8.48
N TYR A 11 -11.27 -3.61 7.98
CA TYR A 11 -12.42 -3.90 7.13
C TYR A 11 -13.75 -3.56 7.83
N ARG A 12 -13.83 -3.62 9.17
CA ARG A 12 -15.08 -3.34 9.90
C ARG A 12 -15.55 -1.90 9.71
N LYS A 13 -14.65 -0.96 9.44
CA LYS A 13 -15.04 0.42 9.10
C LYS A 13 -15.87 0.44 7.81
N PHE A 14 -15.55 -0.40 6.82
CA PHE A 14 -16.35 -0.53 5.60
C PHE A 14 -17.72 -1.15 5.89
N VAL A 15 -17.78 -2.17 6.75
CA VAL A 15 -19.04 -2.80 7.18
C VAL A 15 -19.95 -1.77 7.85
N ARG A 16 -19.43 -1.00 8.82
CA ARG A 16 -20.20 0.01 9.55
C ARG A 16 -20.63 1.19 8.68
N THR A 17 -19.79 1.62 7.74
CA THR A 17 -20.03 2.83 6.94
C THR A 17 -20.87 2.55 5.70
N PHE A 18 -20.67 1.41 5.04
CA PHE A 18 -21.29 1.10 3.74
C PHE A 18 -22.19 -0.14 3.78
N GLY A 19 -22.38 -0.80 4.94
CA GLY A 19 -23.07 -2.09 5.00
C GLY A 19 -22.39 -3.16 4.14
N ALA A 20 -21.09 -3.01 3.88
CA ALA A 20 -20.33 -3.95 3.08
C ALA A 20 -20.12 -5.28 3.83
N ILE A 21 -19.87 -6.35 3.09
CA ILE A 21 -19.58 -7.67 3.65
C ILE A 21 -18.11 -7.99 3.40
N MET A 22 -17.40 -8.52 4.40
CA MET A 22 -16.04 -9.01 4.20
C MET A 22 -16.08 -10.35 3.46
N ASP A 23 -15.28 -10.49 2.40
CA ASP A 23 -15.00 -11.79 1.79
C ASP A 23 -14.04 -12.59 2.68
N ILE A 24 -14.59 -13.25 3.70
CA ILE A 24 -13.81 -14.02 4.67
C ILE A 24 -12.91 -15.07 4.01
N HIS A 25 -13.32 -15.63 2.87
CA HIS A 25 -12.56 -16.67 2.17
C HIS A 25 -11.29 -16.09 1.53
N GLU A 26 -11.37 -14.93 0.88
CA GLU A 26 -10.18 -14.28 0.31
C GLU A 26 -9.22 -13.77 1.40
N PHE A 27 -9.73 -13.31 2.55
CA PHE A 27 -8.89 -12.98 3.71
C PHE A 27 -8.22 -14.23 4.30
N ALA A 28 -8.96 -15.32 4.52
CA ALA A 28 -8.41 -16.58 5.01
C ALA A 28 -7.34 -17.13 4.05
N ARG A 29 -7.60 -17.11 2.74
CA ARG A 29 -6.64 -17.52 1.71
C ARG A 29 -5.35 -16.70 1.79
N LEU A 30 -5.44 -15.36 1.85
CA LEU A 30 -4.27 -14.49 1.94
C LEU A 30 -3.39 -14.85 3.15
N PHE A 31 -3.98 -14.99 4.33
CA PHE A 31 -3.22 -15.28 5.54
C PHE A 31 -2.71 -16.72 5.60
N PHE A 32 -3.45 -17.67 5.02
CA PHE A 32 -3.00 -19.05 4.86
C PHE A 32 -1.78 -19.12 3.95
N GLU A 33 -1.86 -18.61 2.72
CA GLU A 33 -0.76 -18.62 1.76
C GLU A 33 0.49 -17.93 2.31
N ARG A 34 0.30 -16.86 3.09
CA ARG A 34 1.41 -16.15 3.74
C ARG A 34 2.03 -16.96 4.88
N ALA A 35 1.22 -17.62 5.70
CA ALA A 35 1.69 -18.42 6.83
C ALA A 35 2.37 -19.74 6.40
N GLU A 36 1.97 -20.30 5.26
CA GLU A 36 2.58 -21.50 4.64
C GLU A 36 3.78 -21.17 3.72
N ASP A 37 4.22 -19.91 3.69
CA ASP A 37 5.31 -19.41 2.83
C ASP A 37 5.08 -19.59 1.31
N ILE A 38 3.84 -19.87 0.89
CA ILE A 38 3.40 -19.94 -0.51
C ILE A 38 3.47 -18.54 -1.15
N SER A 39 3.13 -17.51 -0.37
CA SER A 39 3.10 -16.12 -0.82
C SER A 39 3.99 -15.22 0.05
N LYS A 40 4.71 -14.30 -0.60
CA LYS A 40 5.46 -13.22 0.07
C LYS A 40 4.61 -11.97 0.29
N ALA A 41 3.32 -12.16 0.54
CA ALA A 41 2.34 -11.08 0.70
C ALA A 41 2.78 -10.08 1.78
N LYS A 42 2.85 -8.80 1.40
CA LYS A 42 3.09 -7.70 2.32
C LYS A 42 1.74 -7.17 2.80
N VAL A 43 1.44 -7.33 4.07
CA VAL A 43 0.17 -6.88 4.66
C VAL A 43 0.48 -5.82 5.72
N PRO A 44 -0.21 -4.66 5.72
CA PRO A 44 -0.06 -3.65 6.76
C PRO A 44 -0.48 -4.22 8.12
N LYS A 45 0.24 -3.87 9.19
CA LYS A 45 -0.05 -4.37 10.56
C LYS A 45 -1.46 -4.01 11.00
N ALA A 46 -1.99 -2.85 10.60
CA ALA A 46 -3.34 -2.43 10.94
C ALA A 46 -4.43 -3.35 10.35
N MET A 47 -4.17 -4.01 9.22
CA MET A 47 -5.11 -4.97 8.63
C MET A 47 -5.10 -6.31 9.38
N GLU A 48 -3.95 -6.71 9.94
CA GLU A 48 -3.87 -7.85 10.86
C GLU A 48 -4.56 -7.56 12.19
N ALA A 49 -4.41 -6.33 12.70
CA ALA A 49 -4.99 -5.90 13.97
C ALA A 49 -6.52 -6.02 14.00
N ALA A 50 -7.18 -5.94 12.83
CA ALA A 50 -8.62 -6.23 12.72
C ALA A 50 -8.97 -7.66 13.21
N PHE A 51 -8.07 -8.63 13.14
CA PHE A 51 -8.33 -9.99 13.59
C PHE A 51 -7.86 -10.26 15.02
N ALA A 52 -7.41 -9.25 15.76
CA ALA A 52 -6.95 -9.40 17.15
C ALA A 52 -8.10 -9.76 18.12
N GLN A 53 -9.33 -9.39 17.77
CA GLN A 53 -10.55 -9.70 18.53
C GLN A 53 -11.55 -10.40 17.59
N PRO A 54 -11.36 -11.71 17.33
CA PRO A 54 -12.17 -12.43 16.35
C PRO A 54 -13.60 -12.65 16.86
N GLU A 55 -14.59 -12.35 16.02
CA GLU A 55 -16.02 -12.42 16.37
C GLU A 55 -16.64 -13.79 16.03
N ASN A 56 -15.98 -14.58 15.17
CA ASN A 56 -16.47 -15.88 14.70
C ASN A 56 -15.31 -16.87 14.46
N GLU A 57 -15.64 -18.11 14.10
CA GLU A 57 -14.65 -19.18 13.92
C GLU A 57 -13.66 -18.90 12.79
N ALA A 58 -14.14 -18.39 11.66
CA ALA A 58 -13.28 -18.08 10.52
C ALA A 58 -12.29 -16.94 10.85
N GLU A 59 -12.72 -15.95 11.63
CA GLU A 59 -11.80 -14.93 12.14
C GLU A 59 -10.79 -15.48 13.15
N ARG A 60 -11.18 -16.45 13.99
CA ARG A 60 -10.25 -17.14 14.90
C ARG A 60 -9.18 -17.92 14.12
N GLU A 61 -9.56 -18.54 13.01
CA GLU A 61 -8.61 -19.22 12.12
C GLU A 61 -7.62 -18.22 11.51
N ILE A 62 -8.11 -17.10 10.98
CA ILE A 62 -7.26 -16.01 10.47
C ILE A 62 -6.30 -15.50 11.55
N ALA A 63 -6.80 -15.23 12.76
CA ALA A 63 -5.99 -14.77 13.88
C ALA A 63 -4.88 -15.78 14.23
N THR A 64 -5.18 -17.07 14.16
CA THR A 64 -4.21 -18.16 14.38
C THR A 64 -3.12 -18.17 13.30
N LEU A 65 -3.51 -18.02 12.02
CA LEU A 65 -2.57 -17.95 10.90
C LEU A 65 -1.65 -16.72 10.99
N ILE A 66 -2.20 -15.56 11.36
CA ILE A 66 -1.44 -14.33 11.63
C ILE A 66 -0.45 -14.57 12.77
N GLY A 67 -0.90 -15.13 13.90
CA GLY A 67 -0.06 -15.43 15.06
C GLY A 67 1.11 -16.35 14.72
N ARG A 68 0.85 -17.43 13.97
CA ARG A 68 1.87 -18.38 13.51
C ARG A 68 2.91 -17.70 12.61
N PHE A 69 2.46 -16.90 11.63
CA PHE A 69 3.36 -16.15 10.76
C PHE A 69 4.22 -15.17 11.57
N ASN A 70 3.62 -14.40 12.47
CA ASN A 70 4.31 -13.41 13.28
C ASN A 70 5.35 -14.06 14.23
N ALA A 71 5.03 -15.21 14.83
CA ALA A 71 5.97 -15.99 15.63
C ALA A 71 7.16 -16.51 14.82
N ALA A 72 6.92 -16.99 13.59
CA ALA A 72 7.97 -17.42 12.68
C ALA A 72 8.87 -16.24 12.24
N GLN A 73 8.28 -15.08 11.95
CA GLN A 73 9.05 -13.87 11.64
C GLN A 73 9.88 -13.38 12.83
N ALA A 74 9.33 -13.39 14.03
CA ALA A 74 10.05 -13.02 15.26
C ALA A 74 11.28 -13.93 15.46
N THR A 75 11.09 -15.24 15.42
CA THR A 75 12.19 -16.23 15.51
C THR A 75 13.27 -15.97 14.46
N LYS A 76 12.88 -15.72 13.21
CA LYS A 76 13.84 -15.43 12.12
C LYS A 76 14.61 -14.14 12.36
N LEU A 77 13.94 -13.08 12.80
CA LEU A 77 14.58 -11.80 13.12
C LEU A 77 15.53 -11.92 14.31
N GLU A 78 15.18 -12.67 15.33
CA GLU A 78 16.03 -12.92 16.50
C GLU A 78 17.30 -13.71 16.12
N GLN A 79 17.18 -14.73 15.27
CA GLN A 79 18.32 -15.48 14.75
C GLN A 79 19.25 -14.59 13.91
N GLU A 80 18.70 -13.76 13.02
CA GLU A 80 19.50 -12.81 12.23
C GLU A 80 20.11 -11.71 13.10
N LEU A 81 19.41 -11.27 14.15
CA LEU A 81 19.92 -10.31 15.13
C LEU A 81 21.17 -10.85 15.83
N PHE A 82 21.16 -12.13 16.23
CA PHE A 82 22.33 -12.78 16.82
C PHE A 82 23.51 -12.81 15.83
N LYS A 83 23.28 -13.16 14.56
CA LYS A 83 24.31 -13.15 13.51
C LYS A 83 24.91 -11.77 13.30
N GLN A 84 24.08 -10.71 13.25
CA GLN A 84 24.60 -9.34 13.08
C GLN A 84 25.33 -8.83 14.33
N ARG A 85 24.90 -9.20 15.54
CA ARG A 85 25.65 -8.88 16.78
C ARG A 85 27.04 -9.52 16.77
N LYS A 86 27.15 -10.79 16.36
CA LYS A 86 28.46 -11.45 16.19
C LYS A 86 29.32 -10.70 15.16
N ARG A 87 28.74 -10.37 14.00
CA ARG A 87 29.42 -9.60 12.95
C ARG A 87 29.92 -8.24 13.43
N LEU A 88 29.14 -7.55 14.26
CA LEU A 88 29.52 -6.28 14.86
C LEU A 88 30.75 -6.45 15.78
N ALA A 89 30.70 -7.39 16.72
CA ALA A 89 31.78 -7.65 17.65
C ALA A 89 33.09 -8.07 16.93
N ASP A 90 32.99 -8.92 15.90
CA ASP A 90 34.16 -9.34 15.11
C ASP A 90 34.76 -8.15 14.32
N ALA A 91 33.93 -7.27 13.78
CA ALA A 91 34.38 -6.04 13.11
C ALA A 91 35.06 -5.07 14.08
N GLU A 92 34.52 -4.90 15.28
CA GLU A 92 35.11 -4.06 16.33
C GLU A 92 36.46 -4.61 16.81
N ARG A 93 36.58 -5.93 17.01
CA ARG A 93 37.85 -6.57 17.34
C ARG A 93 38.89 -6.38 16.24
N ALA A 94 38.50 -6.53 14.98
CA ALA A 94 39.42 -6.30 13.86
C ALA A 94 39.91 -4.84 13.80
N LEU A 95 39.02 -3.88 14.08
CA LEU A 95 39.37 -2.45 14.12
C LEU A 95 40.33 -2.08 15.25
N GLN A 96 40.30 -2.79 16.38
CA GLN A 96 41.27 -2.62 17.46
C GLN A 96 42.69 -3.02 17.04
N THR A 97 42.82 -4.08 16.23
CA THR A 97 44.11 -4.50 15.70
C THR A 97 44.61 -3.58 14.59
N LYS A 98 43.73 -3.24 13.64
CA LYS A 98 44.05 -2.35 12.51
C LYS A 98 42.79 -1.74 11.92
N ILE A 99 42.80 -0.42 11.75
CA ILE A 99 41.72 0.28 11.04
C ILE A 99 41.77 -0.13 9.56
N THR A 100 40.70 -0.76 9.09
CA THR A 100 40.51 -1.11 7.67
C THR A 100 39.16 -0.64 7.18
N LYS A 101 39.07 -0.32 5.89
CA LYS A 101 37.80 0.06 5.23
C LYS A 101 36.76 -1.07 5.35
N ALA A 102 37.19 -2.32 5.16
CA ALA A 102 36.32 -3.49 5.25
C ALA A 102 35.70 -3.67 6.64
N ALA A 103 36.49 -3.58 7.71
CA ALA A 103 35.98 -3.71 9.07
C ALA A 103 35.09 -2.51 9.47
N SER A 104 35.46 -1.29 9.05
CA SER A 104 34.66 -0.08 9.28
C SER A 104 33.27 -0.18 8.63
N GLU A 105 33.23 -0.65 7.39
CA GLU A 105 31.98 -0.83 6.65
C GLU A 105 31.15 -1.99 7.21
N SER A 106 31.79 -3.09 7.62
CA SER A 106 31.10 -4.19 8.30
C SER A 106 30.43 -3.75 9.60
N ARG A 107 31.13 -2.94 10.43
CA ARG A 107 30.58 -2.34 11.65
C ARG A 107 29.37 -1.47 11.34
N ARG A 108 29.47 -0.59 10.32
CA ARG A 108 28.39 0.30 9.90
C ARG A 108 27.14 -0.48 9.47
N ILE A 109 27.31 -1.46 8.59
CA ILE A 109 26.21 -2.30 8.08
C ILE A 109 25.58 -3.12 9.21
N ALA A 110 26.39 -3.77 10.06
CA ALA A 110 25.88 -4.58 11.16
C ALA A 110 25.09 -3.72 12.16
N THR A 111 25.59 -2.54 12.52
CA THR A 111 24.90 -1.58 13.40
C THR A 111 23.54 -1.18 12.84
N ALA A 112 23.50 -0.79 11.55
CA ALA A 112 22.25 -0.41 10.89
C ALA A 112 21.24 -1.57 10.85
N LYS A 113 21.70 -2.80 10.53
CA LYS A 113 20.84 -3.98 10.51
C LYS A 113 20.33 -4.36 11.91
N ILE A 114 21.15 -4.23 12.94
CA ILE A 114 20.74 -4.49 14.34
C ILE A 114 19.62 -3.52 14.75
N ALA A 115 19.79 -2.23 14.49
CA ALA A 115 18.77 -1.22 14.79
C ALA A 115 17.46 -1.52 14.05
N TRP A 116 17.55 -1.83 12.75
CA TRP A 116 16.38 -2.19 11.94
C TRP A 116 15.67 -3.45 12.44
N MET A 117 16.40 -4.52 12.77
CA MET A 117 15.79 -5.75 13.28
C MET A 117 15.14 -5.57 14.65
N LYS A 118 15.75 -4.79 15.55
CA LYS A 118 15.14 -4.44 16.84
C LYS A 118 13.82 -3.70 16.64
N ALA A 119 13.83 -2.63 15.84
CA ALA A 119 12.61 -1.89 15.52
C ALA A 119 11.53 -2.79 14.90
N ARG A 120 11.92 -3.75 14.06
CA ARG A 120 10.96 -4.70 13.46
C ARG A 120 10.39 -5.70 14.47
N ILE A 121 11.19 -6.18 15.43
CA ILE A 121 10.72 -7.04 16.52
C ILE A 121 9.78 -6.25 17.43
N ASP A 122 10.15 -5.02 17.79
CA ASP A 122 9.32 -4.12 18.59
C ASP A 122 7.98 -3.87 17.89
N ASP A 123 7.99 -3.61 16.57
CA ASP A 123 6.78 -3.47 15.76
C ASP A 123 5.92 -4.74 15.73
N LEU A 124 6.50 -5.94 15.73
CA LEU A 124 5.73 -7.18 15.79
C LEU A 124 5.04 -7.34 17.16
N GLN A 125 5.72 -6.99 18.24
CA GLN A 125 5.24 -7.15 19.62
C GLN A 125 4.31 -6.00 20.08
N ARG A 126 4.44 -4.82 19.48
CA ARG A 126 3.65 -3.64 19.80
C ARG A 126 2.15 -3.90 19.63
N ARG A 127 1.36 -3.50 20.63
CA ARG A 127 -0.11 -3.62 20.62
C ARG A 127 -0.80 -2.33 20.20
N GLU A 128 -0.28 -1.20 20.66
CA GLU A 128 -0.83 0.11 20.32
C GLU A 128 -0.63 0.41 18.83
N PRO A 129 -1.68 0.75 18.07
CA PRO A 129 -1.54 1.07 16.66
C PRO A 129 -0.80 2.39 16.45
N GLU A 130 -0.02 2.47 15.37
CA GLU A 130 0.62 3.70 14.92
C GLU A 130 0.18 4.03 13.49
N PRO A 131 0.16 5.32 13.08
CA PRO A 131 -0.27 5.71 11.72
C PRO A 131 0.46 4.95 10.59
N ARG A 132 1.74 4.64 10.78
CA ARG A 132 2.55 3.87 9.83
C ARG A 132 2.09 2.42 9.62
N ASP A 133 1.33 1.85 10.56
CA ASP A 133 0.80 0.48 10.46
C ASP A 133 -0.25 0.32 9.38
N SER A 134 -0.89 1.44 8.99
CA SER A 134 -1.85 1.57 7.91
C SER A 134 -1.24 2.09 6.61
N ARG A 135 0.07 2.37 6.57
CA ARG A 135 0.72 2.85 5.34
C ARG A 135 1.01 1.71 4.38
N ILE A 136 0.50 1.82 3.16
CA ILE A 136 0.73 0.87 2.07
C ILE A 136 1.65 1.46 1.00
N PHE A 137 2.39 0.57 0.33
CA PHE A 137 3.24 0.86 -0.82
C PHE A 137 2.89 -0.11 -1.95
N PRO A 138 3.29 0.16 -3.21
CA PRO A 138 3.18 -0.80 -4.29
C PRO A 138 3.69 -2.19 -3.89
N GLY A 139 2.88 -3.22 -4.15
CA GLY A 139 3.06 -4.60 -3.73
C GLY A 139 2.43 -4.96 -2.37
N HIS A 140 1.91 -3.99 -1.60
CA HIS A 140 1.21 -4.25 -0.34
C HIS A 140 -0.25 -4.60 -0.58
N TYR A 141 -0.84 -5.41 0.30
CA TYR A 141 -2.28 -5.66 0.33
C TYR A 141 -3.03 -4.56 1.06
N ALA A 142 -4.26 -4.32 0.63
CA ALA A 142 -5.22 -3.40 1.23
C ALA A 142 -6.65 -3.95 1.11
N PRO A 143 -7.55 -3.62 2.05
CA PRO A 143 -8.99 -3.80 1.84
C PRO A 143 -9.47 -2.87 0.72
N VAL A 144 -10.08 -3.45 -0.31
CA VAL A 144 -10.73 -2.71 -1.41
C VAL A 144 -12.19 -3.13 -1.46
N MET A 145 -13.08 -2.14 -1.45
CA MET A 145 -14.52 -2.37 -1.60
C MET A 145 -14.89 -2.42 -3.08
N ILE A 146 -15.65 -3.44 -3.46
CA ILE A 146 -16.16 -3.65 -4.82
C ILE A 146 -17.66 -3.96 -4.78
N SER A 147 -18.34 -3.91 -5.94
CA SER A 147 -19.66 -4.54 -6.09
C SER A 147 -19.49 -5.97 -6.62
N GLU A 148 -20.14 -6.94 -5.98
CA GLU A 148 -20.23 -8.31 -6.46
C GLU A 148 -21.65 -8.83 -6.18
N ASN A 149 -22.33 -9.31 -7.23
CA ASN A 149 -23.72 -9.77 -7.14
C ASN A 149 -24.69 -8.77 -6.47
N GLY A 150 -24.52 -7.47 -6.77
CA GLY A 150 -25.35 -6.39 -6.23
C GLY A 150 -25.10 -6.06 -4.76
N LYS A 151 -24.04 -6.61 -4.15
CA LYS A 151 -23.63 -6.33 -2.77
C LYS A 151 -22.27 -5.67 -2.75
N ARG A 152 -22.06 -4.75 -1.80
CA ARG A 152 -20.73 -4.20 -1.52
C ARG A 152 -19.92 -5.26 -0.77
N VAL A 153 -18.78 -5.65 -1.31
CA VAL A 153 -17.90 -6.67 -0.75
C VAL A 153 -16.50 -6.10 -0.58
N VAL A 154 -15.87 -6.34 0.56
CA VAL A 154 -14.48 -5.94 0.83
C VAL A 154 -13.58 -7.15 0.64
N LYS A 155 -12.59 -7.03 -0.25
CA LYS A 155 -11.60 -8.07 -0.53
C LYS A 155 -10.19 -7.55 -0.26
N PRO A 156 -9.26 -8.40 0.18
CA PRO A 156 -7.87 -8.03 0.30
C PRO A 156 -7.22 -8.07 -1.10
N MET A 157 -6.73 -6.94 -1.58
CA MET A 157 -6.14 -6.83 -2.92
C MET A 157 -4.75 -6.24 -2.85
N ARG A 158 -3.84 -6.76 -3.68
CA ARG A 158 -2.48 -6.22 -3.81
C ARG A 158 -2.50 -4.91 -4.59
N TYR A 159 -2.08 -3.81 -3.97
CA TYR A 159 -1.80 -2.54 -4.64
C TYR A 159 -0.63 -2.75 -5.61
N GLN A 160 -0.76 -2.32 -6.87
CA GLN A 160 0.03 -2.77 -8.05
C GLN A 160 -0.71 -3.86 -8.84
N CYS A 161 -1.57 -3.41 -9.75
CA CYS A 161 -2.47 -4.25 -10.53
C CYS A 161 -1.70 -5.12 -11.53
N ARG A 162 -2.11 -6.37 -11.64
CA ARG A 162 -1.81 -7.26 -12.76
C ARG A 162 -3.11 -7.53 -13.50
N ILE A 163 -3.26 -6.91 -14.66
CA ILE A 163 -4.47 -7.07 -15.49
C ILE A 163 -4.56 -8.52 -15.99
N ALA A 164 -5.76 -9.09 -15.96
CA ALA A 164 -6.05 -10.42 -16.47
C ALA A 164 -5.53 -10.61 -17.91
N GLY A 165 -5.00 -11.79 -18.21
CA GLY A 165 -4.40 -12.11 -19.51
C GLY A 165 -2.99 -11.54 -19.74
N LYS A 166 -2.44 -10.70 -18.84
CA LYS A 166 -1.02 -10.32 -18.92
C LYS A 166 -0.11 -11.44 -18.38
N PRO A 167 1.16 -11.53 -18.82
CA PRO A 167 2.12 -12.48 -18.23
C PRO A 167 2.35 -12.21 -16.73
N ALA A 168 2.69 -13.25 -15.96
CA ALA A 168 3.01 -13.15 -14.52
C ALA A 168 4.15 -12.15 -14.21
N SER A 169 5.03 -11.89 -15.16
CA SER A 169 6.15 -10.93 -15.03
C SER A 169 5.79 -9.48 -15.36
N HIS A 170 4.56 -9.20 -15.79
CA HIS A 170 4.21 -7.90 -16.35
C HIS A 170 4.37 -6.75 -15.35
N ASP A 171 3.79 -6.88 -14.16
CA ASP A 171 3.87 -5.90 -13.06
C ASP A 171 5.27 -5.78 -12.45
N ILE A 172 6.14 -6.78 -12.66
CA ILE A 172 7.55 -6.72 -12.30
C ILE A 172 8.33 -5.87 -13.32
N LYS A 173 8.05 -6.08 -14.62
CA LYS A 173 8.67 -5.32 -15.71
C LYS A 173 8.16 -3.88 -15.80
N PHE A 174 6.91 -3.65 -15.43
CA PHE A 174 6.24 -2.35 -15.44
C PHE A 174 5.72 -2.02 -14.04
N PRO A 175 6.60 -1.55 -13.14
CA PRO A 175 6.27 -1.40 -11.72
C PRO A 175 5.24 -0.30 -11.45
N GLY A 176 4.91 0.55 -12.43
CA GLY A 176 3.96 1.66 -12.31
C GLY A 176 2.48 1.25 -12.30
N THR A 177 2.15 -0.05 -12.39
CA THR A 177 0.75 -0.52 -12.48
C THR A 177 -0.04 -0.40 -11.18
N TYR A 178 0.44 0.34 -10.18
CA TYR A 178 -0.33 0.76 -9.01
C TYR A 178 -1.14 2.03 -9.25
N ASN A 179 -0.86 2.77 -10.33
CA ASN A 179 -1.61 3.97 -10.71
C ASN A 179 -2.22 3.82 -12.10
N ALA A 180 -3.54 3.96 -12.18
CA ALA A 180 -4.29 4.00 -13.42
C ALA A 180 -4.47 5.45 -13.86
N ARG A 181 -3.61 5.92 -14.78
CA ARG A 181 -3.70 7.28 -15.30
C ARG A 181 -5.01 7.46 -16.06
N ARG A 182 -5.72 8.55 -15.77
CA ARG A 182 -6.99 8.91 -16.39
C ARG A 182 -6.92 8.92 -17.92
N ASP A 183 -5.84 9.50 -18.46
CA ASP A 183 -5.56 9.58 -19.91
C ASP A 183 -5.35 8.21 -20.59
N SER A 184 -5.19 7.14 -19.80
CA SER A 184 -4.91 5.78 -20.27
C SER A 184 -6.05 4.80 -19.97
N LEU A 185 -7.19 5.28 -19.45
CA LEU A 185 -8.30 4.44 -19.00
C LEU A 185 -8.93 3.62 -20.13
N GLN A 186 -9.12 4.22 -21.31
CA GLN A 186 -9.62 3.53 -22.50
C GLN A 186 -8.52 2.83 -23.33
N GLY A 187 -7.25 3.00 -22.95
CA GLY A 187 -6.10 2.37 -23.57
C GLY A 187 -5.65 1.13 -22.79
N PHE A 188 -4.56 1.26 -22.02
CA PHE A 188 -3.98 0.16 -21.25
C PHE A 188 -4.97 -0.46 -20.24
N TRP A 189 -5.82 0.36 -19.63
CA TRP A 189 -6.77 -0.05 -18.59
C TRP A 189 -8.14 -0.47 -19.12
N LYS A 190 -8.34 -0.49 -20.44
CA LYS A 190 -9.61 -0.89 -21.08
C LYS A 190 -10.19 -2.22 -20.55
N PRO A 191 -9.39 -3.26 -20.25
CA PRO A 191 -9.93 -4.50 -19.69
C PRO A 191 -10.58 -4.35 -18.30
N CYS A 192 -10.29 -3.27 -17.57
CA CYS A 192 -10.80 -3.02 -16.22
C CYS A 192 -11.78 -1.83 -16.16
N PHE A 193 -11.50 -0.74 -16.89
CA PHE A 193 -12.35 0.45 -16.87
C PHE A 193 -13.70 0.18 -17.57
N GLY A 194 -14.81 0.38 -16.85
CA GLY A 194 -16.15 -0.02 -17.30
C GLY A 194 -16.57 -1.41 -16.83
N HIS A 195 -15.70 -2.14 -16.11
CA HIS A 195 -15.93 -3.54 -15.76
C HIS A 195 -15.66 -3.86 -14.29
N THR A 196 -14.49 -3.46 -13.78
CA THR A 196 -14.01 -3.86 -12.46
C THR A 196 -13.51 -2.66 -11.68
N HIS A 197 -14.46 -1.94 -11.10
CA HIS A 197 -14.23 -0.74 -10.29
C HIS A 197 -14.19 -1.10 -8.80
N GLY A 198 -13.43 -0.31 -8.04
CA GLY A 198 -13.30 -0.47 -6.59
C GLY A 198 -13.07 0.87 -5.90
N ILE A 199 -13.19 0.86 -4.57
CA ILE A 199 -12.92 1.99 -3.69
C ILE A 199 -11.90 1.59 -2.64
N LEU A 200 -10.84 2.40 -2.55
CA LEU A 200 -9.89 2.40 -1.45
C LEU A 200 -10.18 3.60 -0.55
N LEU A 201 -10.23 3.38 0.77
CA LEU A 201 -10.39 4.46 1.74
C LEU A 201 -9.03 4.97 2.20
N VAL A 202 -8.75 6.24 1.98
CA VAL A 202 -7.45 6.87 2.25
C VAL A 202 -7.61 8.06 3.19
N GLU A 203 -6.80 8.13 4.24
CA GLU A 203 -6.76 9.27 5.16
C GLU A 203 -5.76 10.33 4.68
N VAL A 204 -4.56 9.89 4.31
CA VAL A 204 -3.50 10.74 3.73
C VAL A 204 -2.73 9.96 2.70
N PHE A 205 -2.11 10.67 1.76
CA PHE A 205 -1.16 10.07 0.83
C PHE A 205 0.19 10.78 0.90
N TYR A 206 1.19 10.08 0.41
CA TYR A 206 2.58 10.52 0.47
C TYR A 206 3.24 10.41 -0.88
N GLU A 207 4.09 11.37 -1.15
CA GLU A 207 4.71 11.52 -2.45
C GLU A 207 6.17 11.99 -2.31
N ASN A 208 7.02 11.59 -3.27
CA ASN A 208 8.44 11.95 -3.30
C ASN A 208 8.64 13.21 -4.14
N VAL A 209 9.01 14.34 -3.53
CA VAL A 209 9.36 15.58 -4.21
C VAL A 209 10.87 15.71 -4.27
N SER A 210 11.40 16.20 -5.39
CA SER A 210 12.78 16.68 -5.43
C SER A 210 12.98 17.79 -4.38
N LYS A 211 13.99 17.65 -3.53
CA LYS A 211 14.33 18.62 -2.48
C LYS A 211 14.51 20.03 -3.04
N ALA A 212 15.12 20.16 -4.22
CA ALA A 212 15.29 21.45 -4.88
C ALA A 212 13.94 22.14 -5.15
N LYS A 213 12.96 21.40 -5.68
CA LYS A 213 11.60 21.92 -5.89
C LYS A 213 10.92 22.31 -4.58
N PHE A 214 11.04 21.46 -3.56
CA PHE A 214 10.46 21.73 -2.24
C PHE A 214 11.05 23.01 -1.60
N GLU A 215 12.36 23.22 -1.74
CA GLU A 215 13.06 24.40 -1.22
C GLU A 215 12.95 25.65 -2.13
N GLY A 216 12.32 25.53 -3.31
CA GLY A 216 12.28 26.61 -4.30
C GLY A 216 13.65 26.99 -4.87
N THR A 217 14.58 26.04 -4.93
CA THR A 217 15.96 26.21 -5.39
C THR A 217 16.20 25.51 -6.72
N LEU A 218 17.28 25.87 -7.42
CA LEU A 218 17.67 25.22 -8.67
C LEU A 218 18.32 23.86 -8.38
N LEU A 219 18.01 22.83 -9.17
CA LEU A 219 18.60 21.50 -8.99
C LEU A 219 20.15 21.54 -8.98
N GLU A 220 20.74 22.43 -9.78
CA GLU A 220 22.18 22.63 -9.91
C GLU A 220 22.86 23.16 -8.65
N THR A 221 22.09 23.77 -7.71
CA THR A 221 22.63 24.23 -6.43
C THR A 221 22.73 23.12 -5.39
N HIS A 222 22.25 21.91 -5.72
CA HIS A 222 22.36 20.73 -4.87
C HIS A 222 23.49 19.83 -5.35
N GLU A 223 24.29 19.30 -4.42
CA GLU A 223 25.36 18.35 -4.75
C GLU A 223 24.83 17.04 -5.38
N ARG A 224 23.56 16.71 -5.13
CA ARG A 224 22.85 15.55 -5.67
C ARG A 224 21.34 15.78 -5.69
N ASP A 225 20.63 15.11 -6.60
CA ASP A 225 19.16 15.11 -6.63
C ASP A 225 18.62 14.28 -5.45
N GLU A 226 18.28 14.98 -4.36
CA GLU A 226 17.68 14.40 -3.17
C GLU A 226 16.15 14.45 -3.28
N ASN A 227 15.47 13.45 -2.73
CA ASN A 227 14.01 13.48 -2.58
C ASN A 227 13.62 13.65 -1.11
N VAL A 228 12.59 14.46 -0.87
CA VAL A 228 11.86 14.52 0.39
C VAL A 228 10.50 13.86 0.21
N VAL A 229 9.97 13.29 1.29
CA VAL A 229 8.62 12.73 1.28
C VAL A 229 7.68 13.76 1.88
N LEU A 230 6.64 14.15 1.14
CA LEU A 230 5.57 14.99 1.67
C LEU A 230 4.35 14.14 2.02
N GLU A 231 3.76 14.41 3.18
CA GLU A 231 2.41 13.96 3.55
C GLU A 231 1.40 14.99 3.03
N PHE A 232 0.36 14.55 2.34
CA PHE A 232 -0.77 15.37 1.90
C PHE A 232 -2.04 14.92 2.62
N ARG A 233 -2.69 15.86 3.30
CA ARG A 233 -3.90 15.64 4.10
C ARG A 233 -5.03 16.56 3.66
N PRO A 234 -6.26 16.05 3.45
CA PRO A 234 -7.43 16.90 3.25
C PRO A 234 -7.62 17.83 4.45
N ALA A 235 -7.69 19.15 4.21
CA ALA A 235 -7.83 20.15 5.27
C ALA A 235 -9.15 20.04 6.05
N ASN A 236 -10.19 19.47 5.43
CA ASN A 236 -11.46 19.16 6.07
C ASN A 236 -11.40 17.92 6.99
N GLY A 237 -10.28 17.18 6.99
CA GLY A 237 -10.09 15.96 7.76
C GLY A 237 -10.96 14.77 7.29
N GLU A 238 -11.63 14.91 6.15
CA GLU A 238 -12.53 13.87 5.63
C GLU A 238 -11.77 12.73 4.97
N LEU A 239 -12.41 11.55 4.98
CA LEU A 239 -11.86 10.35 4.40
C LEU A 239 -12.03 10.36 2.88
N MET A 240 -10.94 10.14 2.14
CA MET A 240 -10.98 10.06 0.69
C MET A 240 -11.49 8.70 0.22
N HIS A 241 -12.53 8.70 -0.62
CA HIS A 241 -13.05 7.53 -1.32
C HIS A 241 -12.35 7.41 -2.67
N VAL A 242 -11.15 6.85 -2.68
CA VAL A 242 -10.30 6.84 -3.86
C VAL A 242 -10.81 5.84 -4.89
N ALA A 243 -11.09 6.35 -6.10
CA ALA A 243 -11.47 5.52 -7.24
C ALA A 243 -10.33 4.58 -7.63
N CYS A 244 -10.64 3.29 -7.77
CA CYS A 244 -9.69 2.26 -8.17
C CYS A 244 -10.22 1.40 -9.31
N LEU A 245 -9.29 0.80 -10.05
CA LEU A 245 -9.54 -0.35 -10.93
C LEU A 245 -8.92 -1.58 -10.31
N TRP A 246 -9.58 -2.73 -10.47
CA TRP A 246 -9.05 -4.00 -9.99
C TRP A 246 -9.12 -5.09 -11.04
N SER A 247 -8.37 -6.18 -10.83
CA SER A 247 -8.39 -7.35 -11.69
C SER A 247 -8.15 -8.61 -10.87
N ARG A 248 -8.87 -9.68 -11.20
CA ARG A 248 -8.51 -11.05 -10.84
C ARG A 248 -7.61 -11.60 -11.94
N TRP A 249 -6.36 -11.90 -11.60
CA TRP A 249 -5.42 -12.53 -12.51
C TRP A 249 -5.28 -14.00 -12.14
N THR A 250 -5.40 -14.87 -13.15
CA THR A 250 -5.27 -16.32 -13.01
C THR A 250 -4.30 -16.83 -14.09
N ALA A 251 -3.55 -17.89 -13.78
CA ALA A 251 -2.74 -18.61 -14.74
C ALA A 251 -2.52 -20.06 -14.29
N SER A 252 -2.36 -20.97 -15.25
CA SER A 252 -2.10 -22.37 -14.94
C SER A 252 -0.85 -22.54 -14.07
N GLY A 253 -0.99 -23.28 -12.96
CA GLY A 253 0.09 -23.54 -12.01
C GLY A 253 0.54 -22.33 -11.19
N GLN A 254 -0.24 -21.24 -11.15
CA GLN A 254 0.05 -20.05 -10.34
C GLN A 254 -1.15 -19.74 -9.42
N PRO A 255 -0.91 -19.24 -8.19
CA PRO A 255 -1.99 -18.76 -7.35
C PRO A 255 -2.75 -17.59 -7.99
N ASP A 256 -4.06 -17.56 -7.79
CA ASP A 256 -4.91 -16.43 -8.16
C ASP A 256 -4.47 -15.16 -7.43
N LEU A 257 -4.49 -14.04 -8.15
CA LEU A 257 -4.10 -12.73 -7.62
C LEU A 257 -5.22 -11.72 -7.83
N LEU A 258 -5.78 -11.22 -6.72
CA LEU A 258 -6.57 -9.99 -6.71
C LEU A 258 -5.62 -8.80 -6.53
N SER A 259 -5.67 -7.85 -7.45
CA SER A 259 -4.80 -6.68 -7.42
C SER A 259 -5.49 -5.45 -7.99
N PHE A 260 -5.06 -4.27 -7.55
CA PHE A 260 -5.72 -3.01 -7.88
C PHE A 260 -4.74 -1.87 -8.14
N ALA A 261 -5.27 -0.81 -8.75
CA ALA A 261 -4.59 0.44 -9.00
C ALA A 261 -5.50 1.62 -8.67
N ALA A 262 -4.95 2.66 -8.07
CA ALA A 262 -5.66 3.92 -7.82
C ALA A 262 -5.72 4.74 -9.11
N ILE A 263 -6.87 5.34 -9.42
CA ILE A 263 -6.97 6.23 -10.58
C ILE A 263 -6.32 7.56 -10.22
N THR A 264 -5.50 8.05 -11.13
CA THR A 264 -4.75 9.30 -10.97
C THR A 264 -5.02 10.24 -12.13
N ASP A 265 -4.97 11.54 -11.84
CA ASP A 265 -5.13 12.61 -12.81
C ASP A 265 -4.17 13.76 -12.51
N GLU A 266 -4.27 14.85 -13.27
CA GLU A 266 -3.60 16.11 -12.94
C GLU A 266 -3.88 16.54 -11.49
N PRO A 267 -2.85 17.02 -10.76
CA PRO A 267 -2.97 17.39 -9.37
C PRO A 267 -3.65 18.76 -9.21
N PRO A 268 -4.30 19.02 -8.07
CA PRO A 268 -4.76 20.36 -7.72
C PRO A 268 -3.57 21.34 -7.54
N PRO A 269 -3.80 22.66 -7.61
CA PRO A 269 -2.73 23.66 -7.66
C PRO A 269 -1.71 23.57 -6.53
N GLU A 270 -2.14 23.29 -5.30
CA GLU A 270 -1.28 23.20 -4.12
C GLU A 270 -0.35 21.98 -4.15
N ILE A 271 -0.78 20.88 -4.76
CA ILE A 271 0.04 19.68 -4.97
C ILE A 271 1.00 19.90 -6.14
N ALA A 272 0.53 20.56 -7.21
CA ALA A 272 1.37 20.95 -8.34
C ALA A 272 2.50 21.88 -7.89
N ALA A 273 2.17 22.88 -7.07
CA ALA A 273 3.11 23.83 -6.49
C ALA A 273 4.16 23.14 -5.59
N ALA A 274 3.77 22.07 -4.89
CA ALA A 274 4.68 21.22 -4.14
C ALA A 274 5.57 20.32 -5.03
N GLY A 275 5.48 20.42 -6.36
CA GLY A 275 6.38 19.77 -7.31
C GLY A 275 5.90 18.43 -7.86
N HIS A 276 4.63 18.06 -7.61
CA HIS A 276 4.01 16.83 -8.11
C HIS A 276 3.22 17.03 -9.39
N ASP A 277 3.11 15.96 -10.17
CA ASP A 277 2.51 15.97 -11.51
C ASP A 277 1.22 15.13 -11.60
N ARG A 278 0.87 14.40 -10.55
CA ARG A 278 -0.33 13.54 -10.48
C ARG A 278 -0.86 13.40 -9.07
N CYS A 279 -2.18 13.34 -8.93
CA CYS A 279 -2.89 13.07 -7.68
C CYS A 279 -3.91 11.94 -7.88
N ILE A 280 -4.21 11.20 -6.81
CA ILE A 280 -5.32 10.24 -6.77
C ILE A 280 -6.66 10.97 -6.87
N ILE A 281 -7.69 10.29 -7.38
CA ILE A 281 -9.04 10.84 -7.53
C ILE A 281 -9.94 10.33 -6.38
N PRO A 282 -10.25 11.16 -5.38
CA PRO A 282 -11.32 10.86 -4.43
C PRO A 282 -12.68 11.17 -5.07
N ILE A 283 -13.58 10.20 -5.17
CA ILE A 283 -14.96 10.46 -5.59
C ILE A 283 -15.79 10.91 -4.38
N LYS A 284 -16.89 11.62 -4.65
CA LYS A 284 -17.84 11.98 -3.60
C LYS A 284 -18.56 10.75 -3.04
N PRO A 285 -18.94 10.74 -1.75
CA PRO A 285 -19.66 9.62 -1.13
C PRO A 285 -20.93 9.21 -1.89
N GLU A 286 -21.70 10.17 -2.39
CA GLU A 286 -22.93 9.93 -3.16
C GLU A 286 -22.70 9.19 -4.49
N ASN A 287 -21.48 9.24 -5.03
CA ASN A 287 -21.13 8.60 -6.29
C ASN A 287 -20.59 7.15 -6.11
N VAL A 288 -20.44 6.67 -4.87
CA VAL A 288 -19.84 5.35 -4.58
C VAL A 288 -20.59 4.20 -5.25
N ASP A 289 -21.92 4.18 -5.21
CA ASP A 289 -22.68 3.08 -5.81
C ASP A 289 -22.65 3.08 -7.32
N ALA A 290 -22.77 4.25 -7.93
CA ALA A 290 -22.69 4.41 -9.37
C ALA A 290 -21.29 4.00 -9.87
N TRP A 291 -20.23 4.37 -9.15
CA TRP A 291 -18.86 3.97 -9.46
C TRP A 291 -18.64 2.46 -9.34
N LEU A 292 -19.13 1.83 -8.28
CA LEU A 292 -18.95 0.39 -8.06
C LEU A 292 -19.74 -0.49 -9.04
N ASN A 293 -20.72 0.07 -9.75
CA ASN A 293 -21.56 -0.64 -10.72
C ASN A 293 -21.43 -0.01 -12.12
N PRO A 294 -20.24 -0.09 -12.75
CA PRO A 294 -20.02 0.54 -14.05
C PRO A 294 -20.82 -0.14 -15.16
N ASP A 295 -21.18 0.64 -16.18
CA ASP A 295 -21.72 0.13 -17.45
C ASP A 295 -20.66 0.29 -18.56
N PRO A 296 -20.13 -0.80 -19.15
CA PRO A 296 -19.15 -0.71 -20.22
C PRO A 296 -19.70 -0.08 -21.51
N LYS A 297 -21.03 0.08 -21.63
CA LYS A 297 -21.67 0.79 -22.73
C LYS A 297 -21.84 2.28 -22.47
N ASN A 298 -21.59 2.74 -21.24
CA ASN A 298 -21.72 4.14 -20.83
C ASN A 298 -20.49 4.58 -20.03
N LEU A 299 -19.35 4.63 -20.70
CA LEU A 299 -18.09 5.08 -20.08
C LEU A 299 -18.12 6.58 -19.73
N ASP A 300 -18.95 7.38 -20.42
CA ASP A 300 -19.09 8.81 -20.15
C ASP A 300 -19.66 9.06 -18.75
N ALA A 301 -20.59 8.22 -18.27
CA ALA A 301 -21.06 8.28 -16.88
C ALA A 301 -19.93 8.02 -15.87
N MET A 302 -18.99 7.13 -16.18
CA MET A 302 -17.83 6.86 -15.32
C MET A 302 -16.86 8.05 -15.30
N TYR A 303 -16.65 8.70 -16.44
CA TYR A 303 -15.88 9.94 -16.49
C TYR A 303 -16.57 11.08 -15.74
N ALA A 304 -17.89 11.21 -15.84
CA ALA A 304 -18.64 12.23 -15.12
C ALA A 304 -18.46 12.11 -13.59
N ILE A 305 -18.43 10.89 -13.05
CA ILE A 305 -18.10 10.65 -11.63
C ILE A 305 -16.66 11.08 -11.31
N LEU A 306 -15.71 10.77 -12.19
CA LEU A 306 -14.33 11.21 -12.00
C LEU A 306 -14.17 12.72 -12.16
N ASP A 307 -15.01 13.42 -12.91
CA ASP A 307 -15.00 14.88 -13.01
C ASP A 307 -15.63 15.54 -11.80
N ASP A 308 -16.75 14.98 -11.32
CA ASP A 308 -17.43 15.32 -10.07
C ASP A 308 -16.72 14.72 -8.83
N ARG A 309 -15.40 14.73 -8.86
CA ARG A 309 -14.57 14.30 -7.74
C ARG A 309 -14.65 15.28 -6.58
N ASP A 310 -14.35 14.79 -5.39
CA ASP A 310 -14.08 15.66 -4.27
C ASP A 310 -12.75 16.43 -4.50
N ARG A 311 -12.70 17.69 -4.07
CA ARG A 311 -11.56 18.58 -4.26
C ARG A 311 -11.26 19.33 -2.95
N PRO A 312 -10.92 18.61 -1.87
CA PRO A 312 -10.46 19.27 -0.66
C PRO A 312 -9.12 19.96 -0.95
N TYR A 313 -8.84 21.03 -0.22
CA TYR A 313 -7.50 21.59 -0.19
C TYR A 313 -6.58 20.63 0.58
N TYR A 314 -5.41 20.33 0.02
CA TYR A 314 -4.44 19.45 0.68
C TYR A 314 -3.37 20.26 1.41
N GLU A 315 -3.38 20.17 2.74
CA GLU A 315 -2.25 20.61 3.56
C GLU A 315 -1.09 19.64 3.38
N HIS A 316 0.14 20.15 3.34
CA HIS A 316 1.33 19.32 3.21
C HIS A 316 2.42 19.66 4.22
N ARG A 317 3.16 18.63 4.62
CA ARG A 317 4.30 18.71 5.52
C ARG A 317 5.34 17.65 5.17
N LEU A 318 6.58 17.84 5.63
CA LEU A 318 7.59 16.79 5.59
C LEU A 318 7.08 15.57 6.38
N ALA A 319 7.07 14.41 5.73
CA ALA A 319 6.72 13.16 6.38
C ALA A 319 7.83 12.76 7.36
N ALA A 320 7.42 12.36 8.57
CA ALA A 320 8.31 11.80 9.58
C ALA A 320 8.70 10.35 9.25
#